data_AF-A0A7C4ZA06-F1
#
_entry.id   AF-A0A7C4ZA06-F1
#
_cell.length_a   1.000
_cell.length_b   1.000
_cell.length_c   1.000
_cell.angle_alpha   90.00
_cell.angle_beta   90.00
_cell.angle_gamma   90.00
#
_symmetry.space_group_name_H-M   'P 1'
#
loop_
_entity.id
_entity.type
_entity.pdbx_description
1 polymer ?
#
loop_
_entity_poly.entity_id
_entity_poly.type
_entity_poly.pdbx_seq_one_letter_code
_entity_poly.pdbx_strand_id
1 'polypeptide(L)'
;MSNKAGRAAIVTVHGTGDTAEGPKGQKWFQQGSPFAERLLDHLRQHGVEADIVPHLWSGANSAWDRERAANKLASRIRKLYHKYDSIHVIGHSHGGNVANDAAVLLKWGLRRNAQREKFDSLTTVGTPFFNIRTGPLQTLAGILFLIIAWGSAILFPLLAAFLGYEVLTGQSLTDDADLSGSVAALFYIGLVGPGLLFMLTMSRQGVRRILRPRRGGKTRTSILSIWHEHDEAIAFLQRVEELRLEPFPRGALFRGSRAAAISLGVLAVLIIALANPVLHALGMGSLLSFEGGSDAFTASMLGLLLAPAVFTLVYLFYRFIVGGLQEIAVRGAMNGYVAGVLRGVAMGRDGDQVLCNVAPRSHTHRTNELVLAGECAERMKQGANGAAGKLIDKYRWALFSVGGDSSASLTSLTTDAMTWDSLIHTTYFDQPEVAVAIADHIARTVRESAHSEAPAPVAAATAAAASAPAAAMAAPAAAHEPAPAAAIEISEAPAPPREPPPDAAPQPA
;
A
#
# COMPACT_ATOMS: atom_id res chain seq x y z
N MET A 1 -17.15 4.15 38.99
CA MET A 1 -16.88 2.83 38.38
C MET A 1 -17.86 2.68 37.23
N SER A 2 -17.37 2.48 36.00
CA SER A 2 -18.24 2.35 34.82
C SER A 2 -18.87 0.96 34.85
N ASN A 3 -20.21 0.89 34.80
CA ASN A 3 -20.95 -0.37 34.65
C ASN A 3 -20.61 -0.99 33.30
N LYS A 4 -19.59 -1.84 33.26
CA LYS A 4 -19.40 -2.75 32.13
C LYS A 4 -20.49 -3.83 32.21
N ALA A 5 -21.11 -4.13 31.09
CA ALA A 5 -22.38 -4.83 31.05
C ALA A 5 -22.28 -6.37 31.01
N GLY A 6 -21.07 -6.95 31.13
CA GLY A 6 -20.83 -8.36 30.83
C GLY A 6 -20.90 -8.68 29.33
N ARG A 7 -20.71 -7.68 28.45
CA ARG A 7 -21.01 -7.78 27.00
C ARG A 7 -19.78 -7.55 26.14
N ALA A 8 -19.69 -8.31 25.04
CA ALA A 8 -18.66 -8.19 24.02
C ALA A 8 -19.07 -7.24 22.88
N ALA A 9 -18.14 -6.48 22.32
CA ALA A 9 -18.33 -5.78 21.05
C ALA A 9 -17.64 -6.54 19.91
N ILE A 10 -18.40 -6.86 18.85
CA ILE A 10 -17.89 -7.44 17.62
C ILE A 10 -17.85 -6.34 16.56
N VAL A 11 -16.66 -5.80 16.32
CA VAL A 11 -16.44 -4.73 15.36
C VAL A 11 -16.17 -5.33 13.98
N THR A 12 -17.11 -5.16 13.06
CA THR A 12 -17.02 -5.66 11.68
C THR A 12 -16.45 -4.58 10.75
N VAL A 13 -15.50 -4.96 9.89
CA VAL A 13 -14.80 -4.06 8.97
C VAL A 13 -14.90 -4.61 7.55
N HIS A 14 -15.66 -3.93 6.69
CA HIS A 14 -15.95 -4.38 5.33
C HIS A 14 -14.75 -4.27 4.37
N GLY A 15 -14.81 -5.03 3.28
CA GLY A 15 -13.84 -5.02 2.19
C GLY A 15 -14.00 -3.85 1.22
N THR A 16 -13.24 -3.89 0.12
CA THR A 16 -13.32 -2.90 -0.95
C THR A 16 -14.64 -3.00 -1.70
N GLY A 17 -15.25 -1.86 -2.05
CA GLY A 17 -16.55 -1.79 -2.74
C GLY A 17 -17.78 -2.18 -1.89
N ASP A 18 -17.59 -2.87 -0.76
CA ASP A 18 -18.68 -3.33 0.09
C ASP A 18 -19.14 -2.26 1.11
N THR A 19 -19.51 -1.07 0.63
CA THR A 19 -19.92 0.07 1.48
C THR A 19 -21.41 0.05 1.81
N ALA A 20 -21.81 0.78 2.85
CA ALA A 20 -23.22 1.01 3.19
C ALA A 20 -23.43 2.40 3.79
N GLU A 21 -24.64 2.95 3.65
CA GLU A 21 -25.02 4.24 4.23
C GLU A 21 -25.13 4.20 5.77
N GLY A 22 -25.42 3.02 6.34
CA GLY A 22 -25.72 2.88 7.76
C GLY A 22 -25.28 1.55 8.37
N PRO A 23 -25.41 1.41 9.70
CA PRO A 23 -24.98 0.23 10.43
C PRO A 23 -25.97 -0.94 10.38
N LYS A 24 -27.20 -0.75 9.89
CA LYS A 24 -28.22 -1.80 9.78
C LYS A 24 -28.49 -2.10 8.32
N GLY A 25 -28.68 -3.37 7.99
CA GLY A 25 -28.99 -3.81 6.64
C GLY A 25 -28.59 -5.26 6.39
N GLN A 26 -28.58 -5.66 5.12
CA GLN A 26 -28.39 -7.05 4.71
C GLN A 26 -26.93 -7.43 4.43
N LYS A 27 -26.02 -6.45 4.32
CA LYS A 27 -24.62 -6.74 4.08
C LYS A 27 -24.00 -7.43 5.29
N TRP A 28 -23.11 -8.39 5.07
CA TRP A 28 -22.60 -9.28 6.12
C TRP A 28 -22.09 -8.53 7.37
N PHE A 29 -21.47 -7.37 7.19
CA PHE A 29 -20.88 -6.59 8.29
C PHE A 29 -21.92 -5.76 9.06
N GLN A 30 -23.14 -5.60 8.56
CA GLN A 30 -24.19 -4.79 9.18
C GLN A 30 -24.93 -5.57 10.27
N GLN A 31 -25.62 -4.85 11.15
CA GLN A 31 -26.54 -5.41 12.13
C GLN A 31 -27.78 -5.97 11.43
N GLY A 32 -28.21 -7.16 11.87
CA GLY A 32 -29.36 -7.88 11.30
C GLY A 32 -29.08 -8.58 9.97
N SER A 33 -27.81 -8.66 9.56
CA SER A 33 -27.44 -9.48 8.42
C SER A 33 -27.53 -10.97 8.79
N PRO A 34 -27.77 -11.88 7.81
CA PRO A 34 -27.82 -13.31 8.08
C PRO A 34 -26.53 -13.85 8.75
N PHE A 35 -25.37 -13.30 8.38
CA PHE A 35 -24.10 -13.63 9.03
C PHE A 35 -24.07 -13.17 10.50
N ALA A 36 -24.47 -11.93 10.75
CA ALA A 36 -24.48 -11.35 12.10
C ALA A 36 -25.40 -12.14 13.05
N GLU A 37 -26.58 -12.54 12.58
CA GLU A 37 -27.53 -13.34 13.36
C GLU A 37 -26.95 -14.71 13.71
N ARG A 38 -26.43 -15.45 12.72
CA ARG A 38 -25.77 -16.75 12.94
C ARG A 38 -24.62 -16.65 13.93
N LEU A 39 -23.77 -15.62 13.79
CA LEU A 39 -22.64 -15.39 14.67
C LEU A 39 -23.08 -15.13 16.12
N LEU A 40 -24.08 -14.27 16.31
CA LEU A 40 -24.61 -13.93 17.63
C LEU A 40 -25.31 -15.14 18.28
N ASP A 41 -26.06 -15.93 17.52
CA ASP A 41 -26.72 -17.13 18.03
C ASP A 41 -25.70 -18.17 18.51
N HIS A 42 -24.64 -18.42 17.74
CA HIS A 42 -23.57 -19.33 18.15
C HIS A 42 -22.82 -18.82 19.39
N LEU A 43 -22.58 -17.51 19.49
CA LEU A 43 -21.97 -16.92 20.69
C LEU A 43 -22.85 -17.04 21.94
N ARG A 44 -24.17 -16.86 21.79
CA ARG A 44 -25.14 -17.07 22.89
C ARG A 44 -25.14 -18.50 23.39
N GLN A 45 -25.00 -19.49 22.50
CA GLN A 45 -24.86 -20.90 22.88
C GLN A 45 -23.59 -21.15 23.72
N HIS A 46 -22.57 -20.32 23.58
CA HIS A 46 -21.36 -20.32 24.43
C HIS A 46 -21.44 -19.40 25.64
N GLY A 47 -22.61 -18.82 25.95
CA GLY A 47 -22.79 -17.90 27.08
C GLY A 47 -22.14 -16.54 26.88
N VAL A 48 -21.85 -16.14 25.64
CA VAL A 48 -21.26 -14.83 25.31
C VAL A 48 -22.33 -13.91 24.75
N GLU A 49 -22.71 -12.89 25.52
CA GLU A 49 -23.55 -11.81 25.01
C GLU A 49 -22.73 -10.79 24.23
N ALA A 50 -23.14 -10.49 23.00
CA ALA A 50 -22.39 -9.61 22.12
C ALA A 50 -23.27 -8.63 21.32
N ASP A 51 -22.66 -7.51 20.89
CA ASP A 51 -23.23 -6.55 19.95
C ASP A 51 -22.40 -6.49 18.67
N ILE A 52 -23.06 -6.43 17.52
CA ILE A 52 -22.41 -6.13 16.23
C ILE A 52 -22.25 -4.61 16.10
N VAL A 53 -21.02 -4.16 15.87
CA VAL A 53 -20.64 -2.74 15.83
C VAL A 53 -19.93 -2.43 14.50
N PRO A 54 -20.68 -2.14 13.43
CA PRO A 54 -20.11 -1.95 12.09
C PRO A 54 -19.19 -0.72 12.02
N HIS A 55 -17.99 -0.91 11.47
CA HIS A 55 -17.03 0.15 11.18
C HIS A 55 -17.07 0.51 9.70
N LEU A 56 -17.87 1.53 9.38
CA LEU A 56 -18.02 2.06 8.03
C LEU A 56 -16.79 2.88 7.63
N TRP A 57 -16.27 2.62 6.43
CA TRP A 57 -15.22 3.40 5.80
C TRP A 57 -15.47 3.51 4.29
N SER A 58 -14.59 4.18 3.54
CA SER A 58 -14.85 4.45 2.11
C SER A 58 -14.90 3.18 1.25
N GLY A 59 -14.28 2.08 1.69
CA GLY A 59 -14.14 0.88 0.86
C GLY A 59 -13.32 1.10 -0.40
N ALA A 60 -12.61 2.23 -0.53
CA ALA A 60 -11.82 2.55 -1.71
C ALA A 60 -10.56 1.66 -1.77
N ASN A 61 -10.12 1.30 -2.98
CA ASN A 61 -8.81 0.69 -3.18
C ASN A 61 -7.70 1.75 -3.07
N SER A 62 -7.49 2.26 -1.85
CA SER A 62 -6.56 3.36 -1.53
C SER A 62 -5.85 3.08 -0.21
N ALA A 63 -4.52 3.14 -0.22
CA ALA A 63 -3.68 2.95 0.94
C ALA A 63 -3.88 4.09 1.95
N TRP A 64 -4.06 5.32 1.47
CA TRP A 64 -4.42 6.46 2.31
C TRP A 64 -5.74 6.20 3.05
N ASP A 65 -6.79 5.84 2.32
CA ASP A 65 -8.11 5.63 2.93
C ASP A 65 -8.09 4.47 3.93
N ARG A 66 -7.33 3.40 3.65
CA ARG A 66 -7.08 2.32 4.61
C ARG A 66 -6.38 2.83 5.87
N GLU A 67 -5.34 3.66 5.74
CA GLU A 67 -4.64 4.28 6.89
C GLU A 67 -5.59 5.17 7.71
N ARG A 68 -6.40 5.99 7.03
CA ARG A 68 -7.38 6.87 7.68
C ARG A 68 -8.46 6.05 8.40
N ALA A 69 -8.95 4.98 7.77
CA ALA A 69 -9.91 4.05 8.35
C ALA A 69 -9.34 3.35 9.58
N ALA A 70 -8.07 2.93 9.55
CA ALA A 70 -7.39 2.28 10.67
C ALA A 70 -7.22 3.22 11.87
N ASN A 71 -6.87 4.49 11.62
CA ASN A 71 -6.82 5.52 12.67
C ASN A 71 -8.20 5.77 13.31
N LYS A 72 -9.26 5.86 12.49
CA LYS A 72 -10.65 6.00 12.97
C LYS A 72 -11.07 4.76 13.78
N LEU A 73 -10.77 3.56 13.30
CA LEU A 73 -11.06 2.29 13.97
C LEU A 73 -10.34 2.21 15.32
N ALA A 74 -9.04 2.51 15.37
CA ALA A 74 -8.27 2.54 16.62
C ALA A 74 -8.85 3.56 17.62
N SER A 75 -9.28 4.74 17.15
CA SER A 75 -9.97 5.72 18.00
C SER A 75 -11.30 5.20 18.53
N ARG A 76 -12.09 4.53 17.67
CA ARG A 76 -13.38 3.94 18.04
C ARG A 76 -13.23 2.82 19.07
N ILE A 77 -12.28 1.91 18.87
CA ILE A 77 -11.97 0.83 19.82
C ILE A 77 -11.65 1.40 21.20
N ARG A 78 -10.87 2.49 21.28
CA ARG A 78 -10.58 3.15 22.58
C ARG A 78 -11.85 3.64 23.29
N LYS A 79 -12.87 4.08 22.55
CA LYS A 79 -14.15 4.51 23.12
C LYS A 79 -14.99 3.31 23.55
N LEU A 80 -15.05 2.26 22.71
CA LEU A 80 -15.78 1.03 23.00
C LEU A 80 -15.24 0.32 24.24
N TYR A 81 -13.94 0.43 24.52
CA TYR A 81 -13.29 -0.19 25.68
C TYR A 81 -13.87 0.29 27.02
N HIS A 82 -14.51 1.46 27.04
CA HIS A 82 -15.19 1.97 28.23
C HIS A 82 -16.64 1.47 28.38
N LYS A 83 -17.20 0.84 27.34
CA LYS A 83 -18.60 0.38 27.30
C LYS A 83 -18.71 -1.15 27.34
N TYR A 84 -17.73 -1.86 26.79
CA TYR A 84 -17.74 -3.31 26.64
C TYR A 84 -16.62 -3.95 27.45
N ASP A 85 -16.83 -5.21 27.84
CA ASP A 85 -15.85 -5.99 28.60
C ASP A 85 -14.75 -6.54 27.70
N SER A 86 -15.15 -7.00 26.51
CA SER A 86 -14.24 -7.48 25.47
C SER A 86 -14.58 -6.86 24.12
N ILE A 87 -13.55 -6.73 23.27
CA ILE A 87 -13.66 -6.19 21.92
C ILE A 87 -12.96 -7.14 20.95
N HIS A 88 -13.74 -7.65 20.00
CA HIS A 88 -13.30 -8.55 18.94
C HIS A 88 -13.50 -7.84 17.59
N VAL A 89 -12.58 -8.03 16.65
CA VAL A 89 -12.63 -7.37 15.34
C VAL A 89 -12.62 -8.43 14.26
N ILE A 90 -13.53 -8.29 13.29
CA ILE A 90 -13.62 -9.13 12.10
C ILE A 90 -13.40 -8.22 10.90
N GLY A 91 -12.32 -8.44 10.14
CA GLY A 91 -12.03 -7.71 8.92
C GLY A 91 -12.03 -8.61 7.70
N HIS A 92 -12.67 -8.17 6.62
CA HIS A 92 -12.69 -8.90 5.34
C HIS A 92 -11.83 -8.19 4.30
N SER A 93 -11.12 -8.94 3.44
CA SER A 93 -10.39 -8.37 2.31
C SER A 93 -9.47 -7.20 2.75
N HIS A 94 -9.55 -6.03 2.10
CA HIS A 94 -8.85 -4.82 2.53
C HIS A 94 -9.27 -4.29 3.92
N GLY A 95 -10.48 -4.59 4.38
CA GLY A 95 -10.91 -4.31 5.76
C GLY A 95 -10.10 -5.09 6.81
N GLY A 96 -9.59 -6.27 6.48
CA GLY A 96 -8.63 -7.00 7.31
C GLY A 96 -7.29 -6.26 7.47
N ASN A 97 -6.81 -5.61 6.41
CA ASN A 97 -5.63 -4.73 6.49
C ASN A 97 -5.90 -3.51 7.39
N VAL A 98 -7.09 -2.89 7.29
CA VAL A 98 -7.51 -1.79 8.17
C VAL A 98 -7.51 -2.21 9.65
N ALA A 99 -8.04 -3.40 9.94
CA ALA A 99 -8.09 -3.97 11.28
C ALA A 99 -6.69 -4.29 11.83
N ASN A 100 -5.84 -4.93 11.04
CA ASN A 100 -4.45 -5.22 11.39
C ASN A 100 -3.64 -3.95 11.66
N ASP A 101 -3.85 -2.92 10.84
CA ASP A 101 -3.22 -1.62 10.99
C ASP A 101 -3.69 -0.90 12.26
N ALA A 102 -4.97 -0.99 12.60
CA ALA A 102 -5.51 -0.48 13.87
C ALA A 102 -4.91 -1.22 15.08
N ALA A 103 -4.71 -2.54 14.98
CA ALA A 103 -4.06 -3.33 16.03
C ALA A 103 -2.61 -2.87 16.28
N VAL A 104 -1.85 -2.57 15.22
CA VAL A 104 -0.50 -1.96 15.33
C VAL A 104 -0.56 -0.59 16.03
N LEU A 105 -1.52 0.27 15.66
CA LEU A 105 -1.70 1.60 16.27
C LEU A 105 -2.10 1.53 17.75
N LEU A 106 -2.79 0.45 18.16
CA LEU A 106 -3.14 0.19 19.55
C LEU A 106 -2.00 -0.46 20.34
N LYS A 107 -0.93 -0.90 19.65
CA LYS A 107 0.18 -1.68 20.21
C LYS A 107 -0.32 -2.99 20.83
N TRP A 108 -1.26 -3.65 20.16
CA TRP A 108 -1.83 -4.92 20.59
C TRP A 108 -0.75 -6.02 20.66
N GLY A 109 -0.75 -6.84 21.71
CA GLY A 109 0.25 -7.88 21.95
C GLY A 109 1.65 -7.40 22.30
N LEU A 110 1.90 -6.08 22.35
CA LEU A 110 3.19 -5.47 22.69
C LEU A 110 3.23 -4.90 24.12
N ARG A 111 2.07 -4.74 24.77
CA ARG A 111 2.00 -4.21 26.13
C ARG A 111 2.36 -5.31 27.12
N ARG A 112 3.15 -4.96 28.14
CA ARG A 112 3.50 -5.91 29.22
C ARG A 112 2.28 -6.34 30.03
N ASN A 113 1.30 -5.45 30.18
CA ASN A 113 0.08 -5.71 30.94
C ASN A 113 -1.10 -5.89 29.96
N ALA A 114 -1.67 -7.10 29.95
CA ALA A 114 -2.81 -7.49 29.12
C ALA A 114 -4.06 -6.64 29.41
N GLN A 115 -4.29 -6.20 30.65
CA GLN A 115 -5.41 -5.30 31.00
C GLN A 115 -5.28 -3.89 30.41
N ARG A 116 -4.13 -3.55 29.81
CA ARG A 116 -3.95 -2.30 29.06
C ARG A 116 -4.15 -2.50 27.57
N GLU A 117 -4.37 -3.73 27.12
CA GLU A 117 -4.84 -3.99 25.76
C GLU A 117 -6.28 -3.51 25.66
N LYS A 118 -6.62 -2.97 24.49
CA LYS A 118 -7.94 -2.35 24.27
C LYS A 118 -8.79 -3.20 23.33
N PHE A 119 -8.35 -4.41 23.06
CA PHE A 119 -8.73 -5.24 21.94
C PHE A 119 -8.26 -6.68 22.22
N ASP A 120 -9.13 -7.67 22.06
CA ASP A 120 -8.93 -9.02 22.59
C ASP A 120 -8.62 -10.04 21.48
N SER A 121 -9.32 -10.03 20.35
CA SER A 121 -9.01 -10.92 19.22
C SER A 121 -9.30 -10.31 17.84
N LEU A 122 -8.44 -10.66 16.87
CA LEU A 122 -8.56 -10.26 15.46
C LEU A 122 -8.81 -11.49 14.59
N THR A 123 -9.94 -11.49 13.89
CA THR A 123 -10.20 -12.40 12.78
C THR A 123 -10.09 -11.62 11.47
N THR A 124 -9.35 -12.17 10.51
CA THR A 124 -9.37 -11.70 9.12
C THR A 124 -9.90 -12.78 8.19
N VAL A 125 -10.70 -12.39 7.21
CA VAL A 125 -11.33 -13.30 6.24
C VAL A 125 -10.92 -12.88 4.84
N GLY A 126 -10.35 -13.82 4.06
CA GLY A 126 -9.90 -13.56 2.68
C GLY A 126 -9.00 -12.33 2.57
N THR A 127 -8.12 -12.06 3.52
CA THR A 127 -7.36 -10.80 3.55
C THR A 127 -6.03 -10.93 2.83
N PRO A 128 -5.79 -10.19 1.72
CA PRO A 128 -4.47 -10.10 1.11
C PRO A 128 -3.60 -9.13 1.93
N PHE A 129 -2.78 -9.65 2.84
CA PHE A 129 -1.90 -8.81 3.64
C PHE A 129 -0.72 -8.31 2.81
N PHE A 130 -0.49 -7.00 2.87
CA PHE A 130 0.66 -6.36 2.24
C PHE A 130 1.80 -6.17 3.25
N ASN A 131 3.02 -6.42 2.79
CA ASN A 131 4.20 -5.87 3.40
C ASN A 131 4.42 -4.46 2.86
N ILE A 132 4.62 -3.53 3.78
CA ILE A 132 4.80 -2.11 3.48
C ILE A 132 6.30 -1.82 3.56
N ARG A 133 6.90 -1.51 2.41
CA ARG A 133 8.31 -1.12 2.30
C ARG A 133 8.43 0.33 1.86
N THR A 134 9.19 1.10 2.63
CA THR A 134 9.72 2.40 2.20
C THR A 134 11.09 2.16 1.58
N GLY A 135 11.34 2.71 0.40
CA GLY A 135 12.65 2.63 -0.24
C GLY A 135 13.75 3.27 0.63
N PRO A 136 15.02 2.86 0.51
CA PRO A 136 16.11 3.41 1.32
C PRO A 136 16.26 4.92 1.13
N LEU A 137 16.22 5.40 -0.13
CA LEU A 137 16.29 6.82 -0.45
C LEU A 137 15.10 7.61 0.13
N GLN A 138 13.89 7.07 0.03
CA GLN A 138 12.69 7.69 0.60
C GLN A 138 12.76 7.74 2.13
N THR A 139 13.30 6.69 2.76
CA THR A 139 13.50 6.64 4.21
C THR A 139 14.50 7.70 4.64
N LEU A 140 15.63 7.81 3.94
CA LEU A 140 16.64 8.85 4.19
C LEU A 140 16.06 10.26 4.01
N ALA A 141 15.36 10.51 2.90
CA ALA A 141 14.70 11.78 2.63
C ALA A 141 13.65 12.12 3.70
N GLY A 142 12.87 11.13 4.15
CA GLY A 142 11.89 11.30 5.22
C GLY A 142 12.54 11.62 6.57
N ILE A 143 13.68 10.99 6.90
CA ILE A 143 14.46 11.30 8.10
C ILE A 143 15.06 12.71 8.01
N LEU A 144 15.65 13.08 6.88
CA LEU A 144 16.20 14.42 6.68
C LEU A 144 15.11 15.49 6.78
N PHE A 145 13.97 15.27 6.12
CA PHE A 145 12.80 16.15 6.25
C PHE A 145 12.34 16.29 7.70
N LEU A 146 12.37 15.20 8.47
CA LEU A 146 12.02 15.23 9.88
C LEU A 146 13.00 16.10 10.69
N ILE A 147 14.30 15.93 10.47
CA ILE A 147 15.34 16.73 11.14
C ILE A 147 15.15 18.22 10.82
N ILE A 148 14.93 18.56 9.55
CA ILE A 148 14.69 19.93 9.12
C ILE A 148 13.41 20.49 9.78
N ALA A 149 12.29 19.78 9.70
CA ALA A 149 11.02 20.26 10.24
C ALA A 149 11.07 20.51 11.76
N TRP A 150 11.67 19.60 12.54
CA TRP A 150 11.80 19.78 13.99
C TRP A 150 12.90 20.77 14.37
N GLY A 151 14.00 20.83 13.62
CA GLY A 151 15.03 21.87 13.80
C GLY A 151 14.45 23.26 13.58
N SER A 152 13.70 23.45 12.49
CA SER A 152 12.97 24.69 12.21
C SER A 152 11.93 25.01 13.28
N ALA A 153 11.28 24.01 13.89
CA ALA A 153 10.31 24.23 14.96
C ALA A 153 10.93 24.81 16.24
N ILE A 154 12.21 24.56 16.48
CA ILE A 154 12.96 25.12 17.60
C ILE A 154 13.58 26.47 17.21
N LEU A 155 14.17 26.56 16.02
CA LEU A 155 14.87 27.77 15.56
C LEU A 155 13.91 28.93 15.26
N PHE A 156 12.74 28.64 14.68
CA PHE A 156 11.74 29.65 14.33
C PHE A 156 11.28 30.51 15.52
N PRO A 157 10.80 29.95 16.65
CA PRO A 157 10.35 30.77 17.79
C PRO A 157 11.50 31.56 18.43
N LEU A 158 12.74 31.03 18.41
CA LEU A 158 13.91 31.77 18.90
C LEU A 158 14.21 32.99 18.03
N LEU A 159 14.25 32.82 16.71
CA LEU A 159 14.49 33.93 15.78
C LEU A 159 13.33 34.94 15.79
N ALA A 160 12.09 34.45 15.86
CA ALA A 160 10.91 35.32 15.98
C ALA A 160 10.93 36.12 17.29
N ALA A 161 11.33 35.52 18.41
CA ALA A 161 11.47 36.22 19.68
C ALA A 161 12.61 37.25 19.65
N PHE A 162 13.74 36.92 19.01
CA PHE A 162 14.86 37.83 18.79
C PHE A 162 14.43 39.05 17.95
N LEU A 163 13.81 38.83 16.80
CA LEU A 163 13.28 39.91 15.95
C LEU A 163 12.20 40.73 16.67
N GLY A 164 11.33 40.07 17.45
CA GLY A 164 10.34 40.75 18.27
C GLY A 164 10.96 41.62 19.37
N TYR A 165 12.08 41.19 19.95
CA TYR A 165 12.84 41.96 20.94
C TYR A 165 13.49 43.20 20.31
N GLU A 166 14.11 43.09 19.14
CA GLU A 166 14.64 44.25 18.39
C GLU A 166 13.54 45.27 18.09
N VAL A 167 12.37 44.81 17.62
CA VAL A 167 11.20 45.67 17.37
C VAL A 167 10.69 46.34 18.65
N LEU A 168 10.67 45.63 19.78
CA LEU A 168 10.16 46.16 21.05
C LEU A 168 11.12 47.17 21.70
N THR A 169 12.42 46.93 21.59
CA THR A 169 13.45 47.76 22.24
C THR A 169 13.92 48.91 21.38
N GLY A 170 13.69 48.86 20.07
CA GLY A 170 14.19 49.86 19.11
C GLY A 170 15.71 49.85 18.95
N GLN A 171 16.41 48.88 19.55
CA GLN A 171 17.85 48.68 19.36
C GLN A 171 18.02 47.71 18.19
N SER A 172 18.40 48.21 17.01
CA SER A 172 18.88 47.32 15.95
C SER A 172 20.32 46.92 16.25
N LEU A 173 20.61 45.62 16.19
CA LEU A 173 21.99 45.12 16.26
C LEU A 173 22.75 45.33 14.95
N THR A 174 22.03 45.66 13.88
CA THR A 174 22.57 46.07 12.57
C THR A 174 22.34 47.57 12.41
N ASP A 175 23.40 48.36 12.19
CA ASP A 175 23.39 49.84 12.20
C ASP A 175 22.40 50.53 11.21
N ASP A 176 21.72 49.77 10.34
CA ASP A 176 20.67 50.28 9.44
C ASP A 176 19.26 50.13 10.06
N ALA A 177 18.95 50.99 11.04
CA ALA A 177 17.65 51.04 11.72
C ALA A 177 16.58 51.80 10.90
N ASP A 178 16.06 51.17 9.86
CA ASP A 178 14.92 51.70 9.09
C ASP A 178 13.62 50.95 9.36
N LEU A 179 12.49 51.52 8.92
CA LEU A 179 11.13 50.95 8.93
C LEU A 179 11.07 49.49 8.40
N SER A 180 12.13 49.04 7.71
CA SER A 180 12.39 47.68 7.24
C SER A 180 12.38 46.62 8.35
N GLY A 181 12.83 46.92 9.57
CA GLY A 181 12.99 45.90 10.63
C GLY A 181 11.68 45.26 11.07
N SER A 182 10.69 46.09 11.43
CA SER A 182 9.37 45.63 11.85
C SER A 182 8.61 44.92 10.71
N VAL A 183 8.76 45.42 9.48
CA VAL A 183 8.15 44.81 8.29
C VAL A 183 8.78 43.44 8.02
N ALA A 184 10.11 43.32 8.14
CA ALA A 184 10.83 42.06 7.96
C ALA A 184 10.44 41.02 9.02
N ALA A 185 10.29 41.43 10.28
CA ALA A 185 9.85 40.54 11.37
C ALA A 185 8.43 40.00 11.13
N LEU A 186 7.49 40.88 10.77
CA LEU A 186 6.11 40.49 10.44
C LEU A 186 6.06 39.59 9.19
N PHE A 187 6.86 39.90 8.16
CA PHE A 187 6.95 39.09 6.95
C PHE A 187 7.54 37.70 7.24
N TYR A 188 8.61 37.62 8.04
CA TYR A 188 9.20 36.36 8.46
C TYR A 188 8.19 35.50 9.21
N ILE A 189 7.49 36.04 10.20
CA ILE A 189 6.46 35.32 10.96
C ILE A 189 5.31 34.89 10.05
N GLY A 190 4.82 35.80 9.20
CA GLY A 190 3.70 35.57 8.30
C GLY A 190 3.98 34.55 7.19
N LEU A 191 5.21 34.51 6.67
CA LEU A 191 5.60 33.59 5.61
C LEU A 191 6.10 32.24 6.15
N VAL A 192 7.02 32.27 7.12
CA VAL A 192 7.69 31.06 7.63
C VAL A 192 6.79 30.32 8.62
N GLY A 193 6.00 31.01 9.43
CA GLY A 193 5.11 30.40 10.43
C GLY A 193 4.13 29.38 9.83
N PRO A 194 3.32 29.75 8.83
CA PRO A 194 2.42 28.81 8.16
C PRO A 194 3.16 27.66 7.46
N GLY A 195 4.29 27.93 6.82
CA GLY A 195 5.14 26.91 6.19
C GLY A 195 5.66 25.88 7.18
N LEU A 196 6.11 26.34 8.36
CA LEU A 196 6.56 25.47 9.44
C LEU A 196 5.41 24.64 10.03
N LEU A 197 4.24 25.26 10.28
CA LEU A 197 3.06 24.52 10.74
C LEU A 197 2.66 23.43 9.74
N PHE A 198 2.68 23.73 8.44
CA PHE A 198 2.46 22.75 7.39
C PHE A 198 3.51 21.62 7.44
N MET A 199 4.80 21.96 7.50
CA MET A 199 5.88 20.95 7.61
C MET A 199 5.73 20.07 8.85
N LEU A 200 5.35 20.63 10.00
CA LEU A 200 5.13 19.88 11.23
C LEU A 200 3.91 18.96 11.17
N THR A 201 2.82 19.39 10.54
CA THR A 201 1.66 18.50 10.34
C THR A 201 2.00 17.32 9.44
N MET A 202 2.75 17.56 8.36
CA MET A 202 3.25 16.52 7.46
C MET A 202 4.27 15.60 8.15
N SER A 203 5.21 16.16 8.92
CA SER A 203 6.25 15.39 9.59
C SER A 203 5.64 14.46 10.65
N ARG A 204 4.61 14.87 11.38
CA ARG A 204 3.91 14.00 12.35
C ARG A 204 3.29 12.76 11.69
N GLN A 205 2.82 12.86 10.45
CA GLN A 205 2.33 11.72 9.68
C GLN A 205 3.50 10.85 9.20
N GLY A 206 4.55 11.47 8.64
CA GLY A 206 5.77 10.78 8.19
C GLY A 206 6.46 9.99 9.31
N VAL A 207 6.58 10.56 10.51
CA VAL A 207 7.13 9.87 11.70
C VAL A 207 6.37 8.59 12.00
N ARG A 208 5.04 8.63 11.96
CA ARG A 208 4.22 7.44 12.24
C ARG A 208 4.44 6.34 11.20
N ARG A 209 4.62 6.74 9.94
CA ARG A 209 4.92 5.81 8.83
C ARG A 209 6.31 5.18 8.98
N ILE A 210 7.33 5.98 9.28
CA ILE A 210 8.72 5.53 9.43
C ILE A 210 8.88 4.67 10.70
N LEU A 211 8.31 5.11 11.82
CA LEU A 211 8.38 4.41 13.11
C LEU A 211 7.36 3.27 13.22
N ARG A 212 6.62 2.94 12.15
CA ARG A 212 5.68 1.83 12.17
C ARG A 212 6.46 0.55 12.54
N PRO A 213 6.12 -0.13 13.65
CA PRO A 213 6.89 -1.27 14.10
C PRO A 213 6.95 -2.35 13.02
N ARG A 214 8.15 -2.61 12.48
CA ARG A 214 8.42 -3.72 11.53
C ARG A 214 8.44 -5.10 12.20
N ARG A 215 7.78 -5.26 13.35
CA ARG A 215 8.04 -6.37 14.27
C ARG A 215 7.07 -7.53 14.07
N GLY A 216 7.20 -8.24 12.95
CA GLY A 216 6.71 -9.62 12.87
C GLY A 216 7.46 -10.47 13.89
N GLY A 217 6.77 -10.99 14.90
CA GLY A 217 7.30 -12.04 15.78
C GLY A 217 7.48 -11.71 17.26
N LYS A 218 7.31 -10.44 17.70
CA LYS A 218 7.40 -10.07 19.13
C LYS A 218 6.05 -9.92 19.85
N THR A 219 4.92 -10.10 19.15
CA THR A 219 3.60 -10.03 19.77
C THR A 219 3.26 -11.38 20.41
N ARG A 220 2.62 -11.34 21.59
CA ARG A 220 2.09 -12.54 22.25
C ARG A 220 0.75 -12.99 21.64
N THR A 221 0.07 -12.06 20.96
CA THR A 221 -1.23 -12.28 20.35
C THR A 221 -1.08 -12.79 18.91
N SER A 222 -2.10 -13.51 18.45
CA SER A 222 -2.20 -14.06 17.10
C SER A 222 -3.50 -13.64 16.43
N ILE A 223 -3.45 -13.48 15.11
CA ILE A 223 -4.60 -13.22 14.24
C ILE A 223 -5.13 -14.57 13.77
N LEU A 224 -6.45 -14.79 13.85
CA LEU A 224 -7.08 -15.88 13.11
C LEU A 224 -7.31 -15.43 11.68
N SER A 225 -6.64 -16.04 10.70
CA SER A 225 -6.88 -15.77 9.29
C SER A 225 -7.62 -16.93 8.65
N ILE A 226 -8.85 -16.67 8.19
CA ILE A 226 -9.67 -17.61 7.44
C ILE A 226 -9.52 -17.27 5.96
N TRP A 227 -9.16 -18.24 5.13
CA TRP A 227 -9.00 -18.02 3.69
C TRP A 227 -9.21 -19.31 2.90
N HIS A 228 -9.38 -19.19 1.60
CA HIS A 228 -9.59 -20.28 0.67
C HIS A 228 -8.41 -20.38 -0.31
N GLU A 229 -7.97 -21.60 -0.64
CA GLU A 229 -6.79 -21.82 -1.49
C GLU A 229 -6.89 -21.15 -2.86
N HIS A 230 -8.09 -21.14 -3.43
CA HIS A 230 -8.41 -20.50 -4.71
C HIS A 230 -9.05 -19.11 -4.56
N ASP A 231 -8.80 -18.39 -3.46
CA ASP A 231 -9.27 -17.02 -3.31
C ASP A 231 -8.67 -16.11 -4.40
N GLU A 232 -9.54 -15.62 -5.29
CA GLU A 232 -9.13 -14.94 -6.51
C GLU A 232 -8.47 -13.60 -6.22
N ALA A 233 -8.89 -12.88 -5.19
CA ALA A 233 -8.30 -11.58 -4.87
C ALA A 233 -6.88 -11.73 -4.31
N ILE A 234 -6.65 -12.74 -3.46
CA ILE A 234 -5.31 -13.05 -2.95
C ILE A 234 -4.41 -13.52 -4.11
N ALA A 235 -4.88 -14.50 -4.89
CA ALA A 235 -4.11 -15.04 -6.01
C ALA A 235 -3.81 -13.99 -7.07
N PHE A 236 -4.79 -13.15 -7.44
CA PHE A 236 -4.60 -12.07 -8.41
C PHE A 236 -3.49 -11.10 -7.97
N LEU A 237 -3.54 -10.63 -6.73
CA LEU A 237 -2.55 -9.68 -6.23
C LEU A 237 -1.15 -10.31 -6.09
N GLN A 238 -1.06 -11.59 -5.75
CA GLN A 238 0.20 -12.34 -5.79
C GLN A 238 0.74 -12.45 -7.22
N ARG A 239 -0.10 -12.76 -8.20
CA ARG A 239 0.30 -12.80 -9.61
C ARG A 239 0.75 -11.43 -10.12
N VAL A 240 0.05 -10.36 -9.76
CA VAL A 240 0.45 -8.98 -10.12
C VAL A 240 1.84 -8.64 -9.60
N GLU A 241 2.21 -9.15 -8.42
CA GLU A 241 3.55 -8.99 -7.87
C GLU A 241 4.61 -9.76 -8.69
N GLU A 242 4.29 -11.00 -9.08
CA GLU A 242 5.18 -11.87 -9.88
C GLU A 242 5.32 -11.44 -11.34
N LEU A 243 4.34 -10.74 -11.90
CA LEU A 243 4.31 -10.33 -13.30
C LEU A 243 5.52 -9.45 -13.64
N ARG A 244 6.40 -9.97 -14.50
CA ARG A 244 7.53 -9.22 -15.08
C ARG A 244 7.01 -8.27 -16.14
N LEU A 245 6.46 -7.14 -15.71
CA LEU A 245 6.03 -6.08 -16.61
C LEU A 245 7.28 -5.42 -17.22
N GLU A 246 7.39 -5.48 -18.53
CA GLU A 246 8.32 -4.69 -19.33
C GLU A 246 7.54 -3.74 -20.25
N PRO A 247 6.99 -2.62 -19.72
CA PRO A 247 6.23 -1.66 -20.53
C PRO A 247 7.01 -1.14 -21.75
N PHE A 248 8.34 -1.05 -21.61
CA PHE A 248 9.27 -0.69 -22.67
C PHE A 248 10.10 -1.93 -23.06
N PRO A 249 9.65 -2.71 -24.05
CA PRO A 249 10.44 -3.83 -24.57
C PRO A 249 11.74 -3.32 -25.18
N ARG A 250 12.71 -4.23 -25.37
CA ARG A 250 14.01 -3.86 -25.97
C ARG A 250 13.81 -3.15 -27.31
N GLY A 251 14.54 -2.06 -27.48
CA GLY A 251 14.46 -1.18 -28.64
C GLY A 251 13.22 -0.30 -28.70
N ALA A 252 12.36 -0.26 -27.69
CA ALA A 252 11.20 0.63 -27.68
C ALA A 252 11.60 2.11 -27.59
N LEU A 253 12.53 2.46 -26.69
CA LEU A 253 13.01 3.85 -26.57
C LEU A 253 13.83 4.22 -27.80
N PHE A 254 14.66 3.29 -28.28
CA PHE A 254 15.33 3.47 -29.55
C PHE A 254 14.30 3.72 -30.66
N ARG A 255 13.33 2.85 -30.93
CA ARG A 255 12.31 3.08 -31.99
C ARG A 255 11.55 4.40 -31.81
N GLY A 256 11.20 4.76 -30.56
CA GLY A 256 10.55 6.02 -30.22
C GLY A 256 11.39 7.26 -30.56
N SER A 257 12.72 7.17 -30.48
CA SER A 257 13.60 8.30 -30.80
C SER A 257 13.63 8.67 -32.29
N ARG A 258 13.09 7.83 -33.19
CA ARG A 258 13.01 8.12 -34.63
C ARG A 258 12.20 9.38 -34.91
N ALA A 259 11.02 9.53 -34.29
CA ALA A 259 10.16 10.69 -34.53
C ALA A 259 10.85 11.98 -34.07
N ALA A 260 11.44 11.97 -32.86
CA ALA A 260 12.21 13.09 -32.34
C ALA A 260 13.44 13.41 -33.20
N ALA A 261 14.16 12.40 -33.70
CA ALA A 261 15.30 12.59 -34.60
C ALA A 261 14.88 13.27 -35.92
N ILE A 262 13.74 12.88 -36.50
CA ILE A 262 13.19 13.51 -37.70
C ILE A 262 12.82 14.97 -37.41
N SER A 263 12.06 15.21 -36.34
CA SER A 263 11.64 16.57 -35.96
C SER A 263 12.82 17.50 -35.71
N LEU A 264 13.84 17.03 -34.98
CA LEU A 264 15.06 17.80 -34.71
C LEU A 264 15.90 18.00 -35.97
N GLY A 265 15.98 17.00 -36.84
CA GLY A 265 16.64 17.14 -38.13
C GLY A 265 15.99 18.21 -39.00
N VAL A 266 14.64 18.19 -39.12
CA VAL A 266 13.89 19.21 -39.86
C VAL A 266 14.07 20.60 -39.24
N LEU A 267 13.98 20.70 -37.90
CA LEU A 267 14.17 21.96 -37.19
C LEU A 267 15.58 22.52 -37.42
N ALA A 268 16.61 21.68 -37.38
CA ALA A 268 17.99 22.10 -37.64
C ALA A 268 18.15 22.65 -39.06
N VAL A 269 17.55 22.00 -40.06
CA VAL A 269 17.52 22.50 -41.44
C VAL A 269 16.86 23.87 -41.52
N LEU A 270 15.67 24.03 -40.90
CA LEU A 270 14.95 25.31 -40.90
C LEU A 270 15.76 26.41 -40.22
N ILE A 271 16.38 26.13 -39.08
CA ILE A 271 17.22 27.09 -38.36
C ILE A 271 18.40 27.52 -39.23
N ILE A 272 19.13 26.60 -39.86
CA ILE A 272 20.28 26.95 -40.70
C ILE A 272 19.84 27.72 -41.96
N ALA A 273 18.74 27.31 -42.59
CA ALA A 273 18.22 27.99 -43.79
C ALA A 273 17.67 29.39 -43.48
N LEU A 274 17.04 29.60 -42.32
CA LEU A 274 16.43 30.88 -41.93
C LEU A 274 17.39 31.80 -41.16
N ALA A 275 18.43 31.28 -40.53
CA ALA A 275 19.36 32.08 -39.74
C ALA A 275 20.02 33.18 -40.58
N ASN A 276 20.50 32.88 -41.79
CA ASN A 276 21.19 33.87 -42.62
C ASN A 276 20.27 35.03 -43.08
N PRO A 277 19.06 34.78 -43.63
CA PRO A 277 18.10 35.85 -43.92
C PRO A 277 17.74 36.71 -42.71
N VAL A 278 17.51 36.08 -41.55
CA VAL A 278 17.12 36.78 -40.33
C VAL A 278 18.27 37.65 -39.82
N LEU A 279 19.50 37.13 -39.78
CA LEU A 279 20.68 37.90 -39.36
C LEU A 279 20.91 39.09 -40.29
N HIS A 280 20.83 38.87 -41.61
CA HIS A 280 20.96 39.94 -42.60
C HIS A 280 19.87 41.01 -42.45
N ALA A 281 18.61 40.62 -42.22
CA ALA A 281 17.51 41.56 -41.98
C ALA A 281 17.71 42.38 -40.69
N LEU A 282 18.41 41.83 -39.70
CA LEU A 282 18.74 42.49 -38.44
C LEU A 282 20.05 43.30 -38.51
N GLY A 283 20.73 43.37 -39.66
CA GLY A 283 22.02 44.04 -39.80
C GLY A 283 23.16 43.37 -39.02
N MET A 284 22.95 42.14 -38.54
CA MET A 284 23.97 41.32 -37.91
C MET A 284 24.60 40.48 -39.04
N GLY A 285 25.94 40.46 -39.14
CA GLY A 285 26.63 39.79 -40.26
C GLY A 285 26.18 38.34 -40.53
N SER A 286 26.48 37.82 -41.71
CA SER A 286 26.11 36.45 -42.07
C SER A 286 26.89 35.43 -41.23
N LEU A 287 26.21 34.34 -40.84
CA LEU A 287 26.81 33.25 -40.06
C LEU A 287 27.72 32.38 -40.95
N LEU A 288 27.48 32.40 -42.26
CA LEU A 288 28.29 31.78 -43.31
C LEU A 288 28.76 32.87 -44.28
N SER A 289 29.77 33.64 -43.89
CA SER A 289 30.44 34.59 -44.78
C SER A 289 31.44 33.85 -45.68
N PHE A 290 31.03 33.54 -46.91
CA PHE A 290 31.97 33.14 -47.95
C PHE A 290 32.56 34.39 -48.60
N GLU A 291 33.90 34.49 -48.62
CA GLU A 291 34.62 35.53 -49.35
C GLU A 291 34.25 35.43 -50.84
N GLY A 292 33.33 36.27 -51.31
CA GLY A 292 32.97 36.34 -52.74
C GLY A 292 31.52 36.66 -53.10
N GLY A 293 30.57 36.68 -52.16
CA GLY A 293 29.19 37.04 -52.50
C GLY A 293 28.34 37.47 -51.29
N SER A 294 27.91 38.73 -51.28
CA SER A 294 27.13 39.37 -50.20
C SER A 294 25.63 39.07 -50.24
N ASP A 295 25.15 38.26 -51.18
CA ASP A 295 23.71 38.11 -51.37
C ASP A 295 23.13 37.07 -50.42
N ALA A 296 22.25 37.51 -49.52
CA ALA A 296 21.46 36.66 -48.62
C ALA A 296 20.75 35.52 -49.37
N PHE A 297 20.44 35.73 -50.66
CA PHE A 297 19.91 34.71 -51.57
C PHE A 297 20.88 33.55 -51.79
N THR A 298 22.16 33.83 -52.08
CA THR A 298 23.20 32.80 -52.29
C THR A 298 23.44 32.00 -51.01
N ALA A 299 23.48 32.67 -49.85
CA ALA A 299 23.60 32.01 -48.56
C ALA A 299 22.39 31.10 -48.23
N SER A 300 21.19 31.49 -48.66
CA SER A 300 19.97 30.69 -48.50
C SER A 300 19.94 29.47 -49.42
N MET A 301 20.35 29.63 -50.69
CA MET A 301 20.49 28.51 -51.63
C MET A 301 21.53 27.50 -51.18
N LEU A 302 22.67 27.99 -50.66
CA LEU A 302 23.71 27.12 -50.09
C LEU A 302 23.19 26.37 -48.85
N GLY A 303 22.43 27.05 -47.97
CA GLY A 303 21.77 26.41 -46.83
C GLY A 303 20.80 25.30 -47.25
N LEU A 304 20.03 25.51 -48.33
CA LEU A 304 19.13 24.50 -48.89
C LEU A 304 19.90 23.31 -49.47
N LEU A 305 21.05 23.55 -50.11
CA LEU A 305 21.91 22.51 -50.67
C LEU A 305 22.58 21.67 -49.58
N LEU A 306 22.92 22.27 -48.44
CA LEU A 306 23.45 21.59 -47.26
C LEU A 306 22.36 20.90 -46.41
N ALA A 307 21.08 21.18 -46.64
CA ALA A 307 19.97 20.69 -45.81
C ALA A 307 19.95 19.15 -45.66
N PRO A 308 20.11 18.32 -46.72
CA PRO A 308 20.14 16.87 -46.55
C PRO A 308 21.30 16.37 -45.68
N ALA A 309 22.47 17.02 -45.78
CA ALA A 309 23.64 16.66 -44.99
C ALA A 309 23.45 17.02 -43.51
N VAL A 310 22.97 18.24 -43.24
CA VAL A 310 22.61 18.70 -41.88
C VAL A 310 21.56 17.77 -41.27
N PHE A 311 20.46 17.52 -41.99
CA PHE A 311 19.39 16.64 -41.54
C PHE A 311 19.94 15.26 -41.18
N THR A 312 20.73 14.66 -42.08
CA THR A 312 21.27 13.31 -41.89
C THR A 312 22.20 13.25 -40.67
N LEU A 313 23.09 14.22 -40.52
CA LEU A 313 24.02 14.28 -39.39
C LEU A 313 23.28 14.41 -38.07
N VAL A 314 22.35 15.36 -37.96
CA VAL A 314 21.53 15.58 -36.76
C VAL A 314 20.67 14.37 -36.45
N TYR A 315 20.03 13.79 -37.48
CA TYR A 315 19.22 12.60 -37.35
C TYR A 315 20.04 11.43 -36.80
N LEU A 316 21.17 11.09 -37.43
CA LEU A 316 22.03 9.97 -37.01
C LEU A 316 22.59 10.20 -35.61
N PHE A 317 23.10 11.40 -35.33
CA PHE A 317 23.62 11.76 -34.01
C PHE A 317 22.57 11.56 -32.92
N TYR A 318 21.39 12.16 -33.08
CA TYR A 318 20.33 12.02 -32.10
C TYR A 318 19.86 10.55 -31.98
N ARG A 319 19.66 9.88 -33.12
CA ARG A 319 19.16 8.51 -33.18
C ARG A 319 20.06 7.56 -32.38
N PHE A 320 21.36 7.58 -32.64
CA PHE A 320 22.30 6.59 -32.09
C PHE A 320 22.89 7.01 -30.75
N ILE A 321 23.19 8.29 -30.55
CA ILE A 321 23.77 8.76 -29.28
C ILE A 321 22.66 8.93 -28.24
N VAL A 322 21.69 9.80 -28.49
CA VAL A 322 20.63 10.06 -27.50
C VAL A 322 19.69 8.86 -27.38
N GLY A 323 19.19 8.34 -28.50
CA GLY A 323 18.30 7.18 -28.50
C GLY A 323 18.97 5.90 -27.99
N GLY A 324 20.23 5.66 -28.33
CA GLY A 324 20.99 4.51 -27.84
C GLY A 324 21.29 4.63 -26.34
N LEU A 325 21.72 5.81 -25.88
CA LEU A 325 21.97 6.06 -24.46
C LEU A 325 20.70 5.93 -23.61
N GLN A 326 19.56 6.46 -24.09
CA GLN A 326 18.27 6.29 -23.41
C GLN A 326 17.86 4.82 -23.30
N GLU A 327 18.05 4.04 -24.37
CA GLU A 327 17.74 2.61 -24.38
C GLU A 327 18.59 1.83 -23.35
N ILE A 328 19.88 2.16 -23.23
CA ILE A 328 20.79 1.46 -22.31
C ILE A 328 20.61 1.96 -20.87
N ALA A 329 20.62 3.28 -20.65
CA ALA A 329 20.69 3.86 -19.31
C ALA A 329 19.30 4.06 -18.67
N VAL A 330 18.28 4.42 -19.46
CA VAL A 330 17.00 4.91 -18.92
C VAL A 330 15.91 3.83 -18.97
N ARG A 331 15.94 2.91 -19.94
CA ARG A 331 14.90 1.88 -20.11
C ARG A 331 14.66 1.06 -18.85
N GLY A 332 15.73 0.59 -18.19
CA GLY A 332 15.62 -0.21 -16.97
C GLY A 332 14.91 0.54 -15.85
N ALA A 333 15.28 1.81 -15.65
CA ALA A 333 14.65 2.68 -14.66
C ALA A 333 13.18 2.97 -14.99
N MET A 334 12.85 3.24 -16.26
CA MET A 334 11.47 3.47 -16.71
C MET A 334 10.60 2.22 -16.57
N ASN A 335 11.10 1.04 -16.94
CA ASN A 335 10.40 -0.23 -16.73
C ASN A 335 10.13 -0.45 -15.24
N GLY A 336 11.14 -0.29 -14.38
CA GLY A 336 10.97 -0.42 -12.93
C GLY A 336 9.95 0.57 -12.37
N TYR A 337 9.99 1.83 -12.82
CA TYR A 337 9.05 2.88 -12.40
C TYR A 337 7.62 2.58 -12.85
N VAL A 338 7.38 2.38 -14.14
CA VAL A 338 6.03 2.15 -14.69
C VAL A 338 5.46 0.83 -14.18
N ALA A 339 6.25 -0.25 -14.12
CA ALA A 339 5.80 -1.50 -13.51
C ALA A 339 5.44 -1.30 -12.03
N GLY A 340 6.25 -0.52 -11.30
CA GLY A 340 5.96 -0.16 -9.91
C GLY A 340 4.68 0.65 -9.74
N VAL A 341 4.38 1.57 -10.66
CA VAL A 341 3.12 2.34 -10.68
C VAL A 341 1.94 1.43 -10.99
N LEU A 342 2.02 0.58 -12.03
CA LEU A 342 0.95 -0.35 -12.42
C LEU A 342 0.62 -1.34 -11.30
N ARG A 343 1.64 -1.97 -10.69
CA ARG A 343 1.47 -2.82 -9.50
C ARG A 343 0.88 -2.04 -8.33
N GLY A 344 1.37 -0.81 -8.16
CA GLY A 344 0.84 0.12 -7.16
C GLY A 344 -0.66 0.34 -7.31
N VAL A 345 -1.12 0.73 -8.50
CA VAL A 345 -2.54 0.97 -8.79
C VAL A 345 -3.39 -0.27 -8.51
N ALA A 346 -2.94 -1.46 -8.94
CA ALA A 346 -3.65 -2.71 -8.68
C ALA A 346 -3.82 -2.99 -7.17
N MET A 347 -2.79 -2.71 -6.36
CA MET A 347 -2.83 -2.87 -4.90
C MET A 347 -3.46 -1.66 -4.16
N GLY A 348 -3.95 -0.66 -4.91
CA GLY A 348 -4.49 0.59 -4.34
C GLY A 348 -3.45 1.47 -3.67
N ARG A 349 -2.22 1.48 -4.18
CA ARG A 349 -1.17 2.39 -3.73
C ARG A 349 -1.41 3.78 -4.32
N ASP A 350 -1.80 4.69 -3.44
CA ASP A 350 -1.89 6.14 -3.68
C ASP A 350 -0.91 6.93 -2.81
N GLY A 351 -0.06 6.23 -2.04
CA GLY A 351 0.96 6.79 -1.16
C GLY A 351 2.39 6.52 -1.59
N ASP A 352 3.32 7.05 -0.78
CA ASP A 352 4.77 6.93 -0.96
C ASP A 352 5.30 5.51 -0.72
N GLN A 353 4.56 4.69 0.03
CA GLN A 353 4.97 3.35 0.44
C GLN A 353 4.75 2.30 -0.67
N VAL A 354 5.72 1.42 -0.86
CA VAL A 354 5.61 0.27 -1.76
C VAL A 354 4.86 -0.84 -1.04
N LEU A 355 3.79 -1.34 -1.67
CA LEU A 355 3.08 -2.54 -1.25
C LEU A 355 3.71 -3.74 -1.97
N CYS A 356 4.04 -4.80 -1.23
CA CYS A 356 4.72 -6.00 -1.72
C CYS A 356 4.47 -7.20 -0.79
N ASN A 357 5.00 -8.36 -1.14
CA ASN A 357 4.87 -9.65 -0.46
C ASN A 357 3.42 -9.97 -0.08
N VAL A 358 2.52 -10.02 -1.07
CA VAL A 358 1.11 -10.31 -0.81
C VAL A 358 0.98 -11.73 -0.25
N ALA A 359 0.35 -11.87 0.92
CA ALA A 359 0.16 -13.16 1.58
C ALA A 359 -1.17 -13.25 2.34
N PRO A 360 -1.72 -14.44 2.56
CA PRO A 360 -2.85 -14.64 3.48
C PRO A 360 -2.45 -14.42 4.95
N ARG A 361 -1.15 -14.41 5.25
CA ARG A 361 -0.59 -14.21 6.60
C ARG A 361 -0.25 -12.75 6.86
N SER A 362 -0.56 -12.28 8.07
CA SER A 362 -0.12 -10.95 8.50
C SER A 362 1.39 -10.87 8.63
N HIS A 363 1.98 -9.78 8.13
CA HIS A 363 3.42 -9.49 8.27
C HIS A 363 3.78 -8.86 9.62
N THR A 364 2.78 -8.42 10.40
CA THR A 364 3.00 -7.68 11.66
C THR A 364 2.68 -8.49 12.91
N HIS A 365 1.79 -9.47 12.82
CA HIS A 365 1.40 -10.33 13.94
C HIS A 365 1.51 -11.81 13.54
N ARG A 366 1.66 -12.69 14.54
CA ARG A 366 1.55 -14.13 14.29
C ARG A 366 0.15 -14.44 13.75
N THR A 367 0.05 -15.38 12.83
CA THR A 367 -1.22 -15.76 12.20
C THR A 367 -1.47 -17.24 12.43
N ASN A 368 -2.65 -17.56 12.98
CA ASN A 368 -3.20 -18.91 12.97
C ASN A 368 -4.11 -19.00 11.75
N GLU A 369 -3.84 -19.93 10.85
CA GLU A 369 -4.58 -20.03 9.59
C GLU A 369 -5.64 -21.11 9.68
N LEU A 370 -6.83 -20.78 9.17
CA LEU A 370 -7.88 -21.74 8.87
C LEU A 370 -8.10 -21.69 7.36
N VAL A 371 -7.51 -22.65 6.65
CA VAL A 371 -7.75 -22.82 5.21
C VAL A 371 -9.06 -23.59 5.04
N LEU A 372 -10.05 -22.97 4.39
CA LEU A 372 -11.31 -23.62 4.09
C LEU A 372 -11.06 -24.76 3.09
N ALA A 373 -11.54 -25.95 3.44
CA ALA A 373 -11.35 -27.17 2.67
C ALA A 373 -12.63 -28.04 2.71
N GLY A 374 -12.62 -29.15 1.98
CA GLY A 374 -13.71 -30.12 1.97
C GLY A 374 -14.99 -29.57 1.33
N GLU A 375 -16.14 -29.96 1.89
CA GLU A 375 -17.45 -29.62 1.32
C GLU A 375 -17.70 -28.11 1.25
N CYS A 376 -17.30 -27.34 2.28
CA CYS A 376 -17.45 -25.90 2.31
C CYS A 376 -16.68 -25.21 1.16
N ALA A 377 -15.43 -25.61 0.94
CA ALA A 377 -14.60 -25.10 -0.17
C ALA A 377 -15.21 -25.44 -1.54
N GLU A 378 -15.65 -26.68 -1.75
CA GLU A 378 -16.29 -27.08 -3.00
C GLU A 378 -17.62 -26.35 -3.22
N ARG A 379 -18.41 -26.10 -2.17
CA ARG A 379 -19.65 -25.32 -2.26
C ARG A 379 -19.37 -23.86 -2.66
N MET A 380 -18.35 -23.24 -2.08
CA MET A 380 -17.92 -21.88 -2.46
C MET A 380 -17.47 -21.83 -3.92
N LYS A 381 -16.64 -22.79 -4.34
CA LYS A 381 -16.17 -22.91 -5.74
C LYS A 381 -17.32 -23.13 -6.72
N GLN A 382 -18.27 -24.01 -6.40
CA GLN A 382 -19.46 -24.24 -7.22
C GLN A 382 -20.34 -23.00 -7.30
N GLY A 383 -20.55 -22.29 -6.19
CA GLY A 383 -21.28 -21.03 -6.14
C GLY A 383 -20.65 -19.95 -7.02
N ALA A 384 -19.33 -19.76 -6.87
CA ALA A 384 -18.54 -18.82 -7.67
C ALA A 384 -18.60 -19.17 -9.17
N ASN A 385 -18.36 -20.43 -9.54
CA ASN A 385 -18.45 -20.88 -10.94
C ASN A 385 -19.86 -20.68 -11.53
N GLY A 386 -20.90 -20.97 -10.75
CA GLY A 386 -22.29 -20.75 -11.15
C GLY A 386 -22.62 -19.28 -11.38
N ALA A 387 -22.12 -18.38 -10.54
CA ALA A 387 -22.28 -16.93 -10.70
C ALA A 387 -21.44 -16.39 -11.87
N ALA A 388 -20.20 -16.86 -12.04
CA ALA A 388 -19.33 -16.51 -13.15
C ALA A 388 -19.92 -16.92 -14.51
N GLY A 389 -20.54 -18.12 -14.59
CA GLY A 389 -21.24 -18.56 -15.81
C GLY A 389 -22.35 -17.59 -16.24
N LYS A 390 -23.15 -17.11 -15.28
CA LYS A 390 -24.20 -16.10 -15.53
C LYS A 390 -23.63 -14.76 -16.00
N LEU A 391 -22.48 -14.35 -15.46
CA LEU A 391 -21.79 -13.13 -15.90
C LEU A 391 -21.26 -13.25 -17.33
N ILE A 392 -20.67 -14.39 -17.69
CA ILE A 392 -20.18 -14.64 -19.06
C ILE A 392 -21.32 -14.54 -20.07
N ASP A 393 -22.49 -15.09 -19.76
CA ASP A 393 -23.67 -14.96 -20.63
C ASP A 393 -24.11 -13.51 -20.77
N LYS A 394 -24.14 -12.75 -19.67
CA LYS A 394 -24.47 -11.31 -19.71
C LYS A 394 -23.46 -10.51 -20.53
N TYR A 395 -22.17 -10.80 -20.39
CA TYR A 395 -21.10 -10.20 -21.19
C TYR A 395 -21.23 -10.51 -22.67
N ARG A 396 -21.50 -11.78 -23.01
CA ARG A 396 -21.71 -12.21 -24.39
C ARG A 396 -22.87 -11.46 -25.01
N TRP A 397 -24.02 -11.40 -24.33
CA TRP A 397 -25.18 -10.62 -24.79
C TRP A 397 -24.86 -9.14 -24.96
N ALA A 398 -24.15 -8.56 -23.99
CA ALA A 398 -23.83 -7.16 -24.03
C ALA A 398 -22.90 -6.80 -25.20
N LEU A 399 -21.88 -7.63 -25.49
CA LEU A 399 -21.01 -7.49 -26.67
C LEU A 399 -21.79 -7.50 -27.98
N PHE A 400 -22.87 -8.29 -28.08
CA PHE A 400 -23.74 -8.30 -29.25
C PHE A 400 -24.73 -7.13 -29.31
N SER A 401 -25.00 -6.46 -28.18
CA SER A 401 -25.93 -5.33 -28.11
C SER A 401 -25.27 -3.93 -28.16
N VAL A 402 -23.93 -3.80 -28.17
CA VAL A 402 -23.21 -2.48 -28.21
C VAL A 402 -23.32 -1.76 -29.57
N GLY A 403 -24.35 -2.03 -30.37
CA GLY A 403 -24.51 -1.47 -31.72
C GLY A 403 -24.97 -0.01 -31.82
N GLY A 404 -24.97 0.80 -30.74
CA GLY A 404 -25.52 2.17 -30.80
C GLY A 404 -24.89 3.18 -29.85
N ASP A 405 -24.76 2.86 -28.56
CA ASP A 405 -24.26 3.79 -27.53
C ASP A 405 -23.09 3.17 -26.74
N SER A 406 -21.88 3.46 -27.19
CA SER A 406 -20.68 2.66 -26.88
C SER A 406 -20.03 2.90 -25.51
N SER A 407 -20.40 3.93 -24.76
CA SER A 407 -19.74 4.26 -23.49
C SER A 407 -20.52 3.82 -22.24
N ALA A 408 -21.85 3.94 -22.24
CA ALA A 408 -22.68 3.63 -21.07
C ALA A 408 -22.80 2.13 -20.81
N SER A 409 -22.90 1.32 -21.88
CA SER A 409 -23.03 -0.14 -21.79
C SER A 409 -21.73 -0.83 -21.34
N LEU A 410 -20.57 -0.37 -21.80
CA LEU A 410 -19.28 -0.85 -21.30
C LEU A 410 -19.04 -0.41 -19.86
N THR A 411 -19.41 0.81 -19.49
CA THR A 411 -19.26 1.28 -18.11
C THR A 411 -20.14 0.46 -17.17
N SER A 412 -21.42 0.26 -17.50
CA SER A 412 -22.34 -0.55 -16.69
C SER A 412 -21.91 -2.01 -16.58
N LEU A 413 -21.36 -2.60 -17.66
CA LEU A 413 -20.73 -3.92 -17.62
C LEU A 413 -19.51 -3.97 -16.72
N THR A 414 -18.69 -2.91 -16.71
CA THR A 414 -17.51 -2.86 -15.86
C THR A 414 -17.91 -2.74 -14.39
N THR A 415 -18.98 -2.00 -14.07
CA THR A 415 -19.54 -1.94 -12.71
C THR A 415 -20.27 -3.23 -12.32
N ASP A 416 -21.04 -3.85 -13.22
CA ASP A 416 -21.79 -5.08 -12.94
C ASP A 416 -20.90 -6.32 -12.91
N ALA A 417 -19.84 -6.41 -13.70
CA ALA A 417 -18.92 -7.53 -13.60
C ALA A 417 -17.97 -7.44 -12.41
N MET A 418 -17.90 -6.25 -11.81
CA MET A 418 -17.37 -6.08 -10.47
C MET A 418 -18.42 -6.36 -9.39
N THR A 419 -19.61 -6.92 -9.69
CA THR A 419 -20.45 -7.52 -8.65
C THR A 419 -19.72 -8.77 -8.18
N TRP A 420 -19.03 -8.59 -7.08
CA TRP A 420 -18.07 -9.51 -6.51
C TRP A 420 -18.60 -10.92 -6.24
N ASP A 421 -19.91 -11.13 -6.28
CA ASP A 421 -20.64 -12.39 -6.07
C ASP A 421 -20.18 -13.58 -6.92
N SER A 422 -19.39 -13.35 -7.97
CA SER A 422 -18.77 -14.40 -8.79
C SER A 422 -17.44 -14.93 -8.26
N LEU A 423 -16.90 -14.34 -7.20
CA LEU A 423 -15.63 -14.71 -6.61
C LEU A 423 -15.85 -15.45 -5.30
N ILE A 424 -15.09 -16.52 -5.08
CA ILE A 424 -14.98 -17.19 -3.76
C ILE A 424 -14.68 -16.15 -2.67
N HIS A 425 -13.92 -15.11 -3.04
CA HIS A 425 -13.54 -14.03 -2.15
C HIS A 425 -14.69 -13.33 -1.41
N THR A 426 -15.91 -13.29 -1.96
CA THR A 426 -17.04 -12.61 -1.30
C THR A 426 -18.10 -13.53 -0.75
N THR A 427 -17.99 -14.84 -1.00
CA THR A 427 -18.98 -15.83 -0.52
C THR A 427 -18.65 -16.38 0.87
N TYR A 428 -17.57 -15.93 1.52
CA TYR A 428 -17.17 -16.43 2.84
C TYR A 428 -18.28 -16.33 3.88
N PHE A 429 -18.95 -15.18 3.95
CA PHE A 429 -19.94 -14.92 5.00
C PHE A 429 -21.30 -15.58 4.75
N ASP A 430 -21.49 -16.16 3.56
CA ASP A 430 -22.64 -17.01 3.25
C ASP A 430 -22.48 -18.41 3.85
N GLN A 431 -21.24 -18.81 4.15
CA GLN A 431 -20.94 -20.14 4.70
C GLN A 431 -21.18 -20.16 6.22
N PRO A 432 -22.07 -21.04 6.74
CA PRO A 432 -22.28 -21.16 8.18
C PRO A 432 -21.00 -21.58 8.93
N GLU A 433 -20.15 -22.38 8.30
CA GLU A 433 -18.89 -22.86 8.87
C GLU A 433 -17.94 -21.69 9.22
N VAL A 434 -17.96 -20.61 8.45
CA VAL A 434 -17.16 -19.40 8.73
C VAL A 434 -17.68 -18.67 9.96
N ALA A 435 -19.01 -18.53 10.13
CA ALA A 435 -19.59 -17.92 11.31
C ALA A 435 -19.28 -18.71 12.59
N VAL A 436 -19.38 -20.04 12.51
CA VAL A 436 -19.03 -20.95 13.62
C VAL A 436 -17.57 -20.81 14.00
N ALA A 437 -16.63 -20.87 13.04
CA ALA A 437 -15.21 -20.76 13.32
C ALA A 437 -14.83 -19.42 14.00
N ILE A 438 -15.47 -18.33 13.58
CA ILE A 438 -15.27 -17.00 14.18
C ILE A 438 -15.85 -16.96 15.60
N ALA A 439 -17.06 -17.46 15.81
CA ALA A 439 -17.70 -17.49 17.12
C ALA A 439 -16.92 -18.35 18.11
N ASP A 440 -16.46 -19.53 17.71
CA ASP A 440 -15.63 -20.42 18.53
C ASP A 440 -14.32 -19.74 18.96
N HIS A 441 -13.68 -19.02 18.02
CA HIS A 441 -12.48 -18.27 18.32
C HIS A 441 -12.72 -17.17 19.36
N ILE A 442 -13.79 -16.38 19.17
CA ILE A 442 -14.18 -15.32 20.10
C ILE A 442 -14.51 -15.91 21.48
N ALA A 443 -15.36 -16.94 21.54
CA ALA A 443 -15.78 -17.57 22.78
C ALA A 443 -14.60 -18.16 23.55
N ARG A 444 -13.64 -18.78 22.85
CA ARG A 444 -12.39 -19.26 23.46
C ARG A 444 -11.57 -18.10 24.04
N THR A 445 -11.38 -17.00 23.31
CA THR A 445 -10.65 -15.83 23.83
C THR A 445 -11.33 -15.22 25.04
N VAL A 446 -12.67 -15.09 25.03
CA VAL A 446 -13.42 -14.59 26.19
C VAL A 446 -13.20 -15.46 27.43
N ARG A 447 -13.23 -16.80 27.26
CA ARG A 447 -12.91 -17.73 28.36
C ARG A 447 -11.48 -17.55 28.87
N GLU A 448 -10.49 -17.51 27.98
CA GLU A 448 -9.07 -17.34 28.35
C GLU A 448 -8.81 -16.03 29.11
N SER A 449 -9.47 -14.93 28.71
CA SER A 449 -9.38 -13.64 29.40
C SER A 449 -10.04 -13.67 30.78
N ALA A 450 -11.22 -14.28 30.91
CA ALA A 450 -11.93 -14.39 32.20
C ALA A 450 -11.12 -15.19 33.23
N HIS A 451 -10.44 -16.26 32.81
CA HIS A 451 -9.60 -17.07 33.70
C HIS A 451 -8.30 -16.35 34.10
N SER A 452 -7.85 -15.37 33.32
CA SER A 452 -6.67 -14.55 33.65
C SER A 452 -6.96 -13.49 34.71
N GLU A 453 -8.22 -13.12 34.94
CA GLU A 453 -8.62 -12.14 35.96
C GLU A 453 -8.96 -12.76 37.31
N ALA A 454 -9.13 -14.09 37.41
CA ALA A 454 -9.26 -14.74 38.71
C ALA A 454 -7.95 -14.54 39.48
N PRO A 455 -7.93 -13.77 40.59
CA PRO A 455 -6.74 -13.67 41.41
C PRO A 455 -6.39 -15.09 41.82
N ALA A 456 -5.15 -15.51 41.55
CA ALA A 456 -4.64 -16.76 42.10
C ALA A 456 -5.05 -16.79 43.57
N PRO A 457 -5.73 -17.86 44.05
CA PRO A 457 -6.06 -17.94 45.46
C PRO A 457 -4.75 -17.68 46.18
N VAL A 458 -4.73 -16.62 47.00
CA VAL A 458 -3.58 -16.28 47.83
C VAL A 458 -3.41 -17.51 48.71
N ALA A 459 -2.56 -18.43 48.26
CA ALA A 459 -2.17 -19.56 49.04
C ALA A 459 -1.60 -18.95 50.30
N ALA A 460 -2.31 -19.13 51.40
CA ALA A 460 -1.86 -18.80 52.72
C ALA A 460 -0.58 -19.63 52.96
N ALA A 461 0.55 -19.09 52.51
CA ALA A 461 1.86 -19.60 52.80
C ALA A 461 2.10 -19.29 54.28
N THR A 462 1.67 -20.24 55.09
CA THR A 462 2.07 -20.45 56.45
C THR A 462 3.59 -20.34 56.53
N ALA A 463 4.04 -19.41 57.38
CA ALA A 463 5.42 -19.30 57.78
C ALA A 463 5.90 -20.61 58.41
N ALA A 464 6.88 -21.26 57.80
CA ALA A 464 7.76 -22.20 58.49
C ALA A 464 9.04 -22.45 57.68
N ALA A 465 10.16 -22.45 58.43
CA ALA A 465 11.47 -22.99 58.10
C ALA A 465 12.42 -22.15 57.23
N ALA A 466 13.12 -21.26 57.94
CA ALA A 466 14.53 -20.97 57.69
C ALA A 466 15.39 -22.24 57.89
N SER A 467 16.40 -22.47 57.03
CA SER A 467 17.83 -22.58 57.43
C SER A 467 18.73 -23.24 56.37
N ALA A 468 19.88 -22.59 56.16
CA ALA A 468 21.18 -23.16 55.76
C ALA A 468 21.52 -23.32 54.24
N PRO A 469 22.80 -23.43 53.86
CA PRO A 469 23.56 -22.27 53.35
C PRO A 469 24.32 -22.51 52.03
N ALA A 470 24.98 -21.45 51.59
CA ALA A 470 25.80 -21.30 50.39
C ALA A 470 26.88 -22.36 50.17
N ALA A 471 27.06 -22.76 48.90
CA ALA A 471 28.32 -23.29 48.37
C ALA A 471 28.52 -22.77 46.94
N ALA A 472 29.65 -22.10 46.75
CA ALA A 472 30.19 -21.63 45.48
C ALA A 472 30.68 -22.81 44.64
N MET A 473 30.66 -22.68 43.31
CA MET A 473 31.78 -23.05 42.44
C MET A 473 31.59 -22.52 41.01
N ALA A 474 32.72 -22.15 40.43
CA ALA A 474 32.90 -21.37 39.23
C ALA A 474 33.15 -22.24 37.98
N ALA A 475 32.88 -21.60 36.82
CA ALA A 475 33.52 -21.77 35.49
C ALA A 475 33.22 -23.06 34.65
N PRO A 476 33.50 -23.05 33.32
CA PRO A 476 33.57 -21.95 32.37
C PRO A 476 32.70 -22.13 31.11
N ALA A 477 32.62 -21.05 30.33
CA ALA A 477 32.02 -20.97 29.01
C ALA A 477 32.71 -21.89 27.98
N ALA A 478 31.91 -22.70 27.28
CA ALA A 478 32.32 -23.40 26.07
C ALA A 478 31.84 -22.60 24.84
N ALA A 479 32.80 -22.21 24.02
CA ALA A 479 32.58 -21.60 22.72
C ALA A 479 31.89 -22.60 21.78
N HIS A 480 30.81 -22.17 21.14
CA HIS A 480 30.20 -22.88 20.02
C HIS A 480 30.94 -22.46 18.74
N GLU A 481 31.75 -23.38 18.21
CA GLU A 481 32.19 -23.33 16.82
C GLU A 481 30.99 -23.58 15.89
N PRO A 482 30.81 -22.79 14.81
CA PRO A 482 29.82 -23.09 13.80
C PRO A 482 30.31 -24.22 12.89
N ALA A 483 29.46 -25.23 12.73
CA ALA A 483 29.66 -26.35 11.79
C ALA A 483 29.87 -25.85 10.34
N PRO A 484 30.70 -26.55 9.53
CA PRO A 484 30.93 -26.19 8.14
C PRO A 484 29.67 -26.41 7.30
N ALA A 485 29.41 -25.46 6.39
CA ALA A 485 28.33 -25.50 5.43
C ALA A 485 28.44 -26.75 4.55
N ALA A 486 27.44 -27.63 4.67
CA ALA A 486 27.25 -28.73 3.73
C ALA A 486 26.95 -28.16 2.34
N ALA A 487 27.77 -28.53 1.36
CA ALA A 487 27.54 -28.26 -0.04
C ALA A 487 26.22 -28.93 -0.45
N ILE A 488 25.25 -28.13 -0.88
CA ILE A 488 24.02 -28.60 -1.50
C ILE A 488 24.38 -29.01 -2.92
N GLU A 489 24.48 -30.32 -3.16
CA GLU A 489 24.43 -30.89 -4.51
C GLU A 489 23.08 -30.55 -5.13
N ILE A 490 23.13 -29.76 -6.21
CA ILE A 490 21.98 -29.48 -7.06
C ILE A 490 21.76 -30.73 -7.92
N SER A 491 20.87 -31.61 -7.46
CA SER A 491 20.33 -32.70 -8.26
C SER A 491 19.49 -32.11 -9.39
N GLU A 492 19.89 -32.37 -10.64
CA GLU A 492 19.15 -31.99 -11.83
C GLU A 492 17.76 -32.62 -11.82
N ALA A 493 16.73 -31.78 -11.98
CA ALA A 493 15.35 -32.25 -12.08
C ALA A 493 15.16 -33.11 -13.35
N PRO A 494 14.47 -34.27 -13.27
CA PRO A 494 14.21 -35.10 -14.43
C PRO A 494 13.33 -34.36 -15.45
N ALA A 495 13.68 -34.50 -16.72
CA ALA A 495 12.96 -33.91 -17.83
C ALA A 495 11.48 -34.34 -17.84
N PRO A 496 10.55 -33.44 -18.18
CA PRO A 496 9.14 -33.76 -18.26
C PRO A 496 8.87 -34.83 -19.34
N PRO A 497 7.90 -35.74 -19.13
CA PRO A 497 7.55 -36.76 -20.10
C PRO A 497 7.04 -36.12 -21.40
N ARG A 498 7.48 -36.68 -22.54
CA ARG A 498 7.04 -36.27 -23.88
C ARG A 498 5.56 -36.57 -24.03
N GLU A 499 4.80 -35.59 -24.51
CA GLU A 499 3.40 -35.77 -24.88
C GLU A 499 3.26 -36.85 -25.98
N PRO A 500 2.24 -37.72 -25.88
CA PRO A 500 1.94 -38.68 -26.93
C PRO A 500 1.44 -37.97 -28.20
N PRO A 501 1.72 -38.52 -29.40
CA PRO A 501 1.27 -37.94 -30.66
C PRO A 501 -0.27 -37.95 -30.76
N PRO A 502 -0.86 -36.93 -31.42
CA PRO A 502 -2.30 -36.85 -31.58
C PRO A 502 -2.84 -37.97 -32.46
N ASP A 503 -3.90 -38.63 -31.97
CA ASP A 503 -4.62 -39.68 -32.69
C ASP A 503 -5.17 -39.17 -34.04
N ALA A 504 -4.94 -39.96 -35.08
CA ALA A 504 -5.40 -39.70 -36.43
C ALA A 504 -6.93 -39.75 -36.50
N ALA A 505 -7.53 -38.69 -37.04
CA ALA A 505 -8.96 -38.60 -37.29
C ALA A 505 -9.43 -39.67 -38.30
N PRO A 506 -10.63 -40.25 -38.14
CA PRO A 506 -11.15 -41.25 -39.06
C PRO A 506 -11.56 -40.62 -40.40
N GLN A 507 -11.16 -41.27 -41.49
CA GLN A 507 -11.59 -40.91 -42.85
C GLN A 507 -13.08 -41.25 -43.05
N PRO A 508 -13.87 -40.37 -43.69
CA PRO A 508 -15.27 -40.65 -44.00
C PRO A 508 -15.38 -41.62 -45.20
N ALA A 509 -16.34 -42.54 -45.09
CA ALA A 509 -16.75 -43.47 -46.14
C ALA A 509 -17.68 -42.82 -47.17
#